data_AF-A0A7Y5CM09-F1
#
_entry.id   AF-A0A7Y5CM09-F1
#
_cell.length_a   1.000
_cell.length_b   1.000
_cell.length_c   1.000
_cell.angle_alpha   90.00
_cell.angle_beta   90.00
_cell.angle_gamma   90.00
#
_symmetry.space_group_name_H-M   'P 1'
#
loop_
_entity.id
_entity.type
_entity.pdbx_description
1 polymer ?
#
loop_
_entity_poly.entity_id
_entity_poly.type
_entity_poly.pdbx_seq_one_letter_code
_entity_poly.pdbx_strand_id
1 'polypeptide(L)'
;MPNVLHKIKLLLRKPFLPLLRLLAGNRKAQMVFLFFLLPLPLALFVLAVALPVRHLAFEAAPAKPAAVDSSNHQHLKEPEDEAEKQVLAEKRLALAIEEAFWQVRHQMSKSDSIGLVVNLSDSLIILEVKGVPMRQSRIVRYDRSDALDHLAAKGRLRQWLASPFILQRELATLPKAPIRIIEAPKDTIEAEQRKTEIPIEDRDVHFTWEFDRNLTIVVEQEQTPSWEGRLQKLWYETQRTWNTAAATVDSLAQRRLPEHRFWIALELNRDDAKAIYRALPQNANLALHL
;
A
#
# COMPACT_ATOMS: atom_id res chain seq x y z
N MET A 1 0.70 -34.73 27.85
CA MET A 1 1.43 -34.48 26.59
C MET A 1 2.67 -33.62 26.83
N PRO A 2 3.85 -34.20 27.08
CA PRO A 2 5.12 -33.45 27.16
C PRO A 2 6.13 -34.02 26.15
N ASN A 3 6.16 -33.53 24.91
CA ASN A 3 7.17 -34.03 23.95
C ASN A 3 7.68 -33.03 22.89
N VAL A 4 7.27 -31.76 22.95
CA VAL A 4 7.71 -30.74 21.98
C VAL A 4 8.91 -29.93 22.51
N LEU A 5 8.93 -29.63 23.81
CA LEU A 5 10.03 -28.90 24.45
C LEU A 5 11.36 -29.68 24.46
N HIS A 6 11.32 -31.02 24.41
CA HIS A 6 12.55 -31.82 24.38
C HIS A 6 13.19 -31.87 22.98
N LYS A 7 12.38 -31.82 21.91
CA LYS A 7 12.87 -31.80 20.52
C LYS A 7 13.55 -30.47 20.14
N ILE A 8 13.06 -29.34 20.66
CA ILE A 8 13.69 -28.03 20.41
C ILE A 8 15.05 -27.91 21.11
N LYS A 9 15.21 -28.50 22.30
CA LYS A 9 16.49 -28.52 23.02
C LYS A 9 17.58 -29.37 22.34
N LEU A 10 17.20 -30.31 21.48
CA LEU A 10 18.14 -31.16 20.75
C LEU A 10 18.65 -30.50 19.45
N LEU A 11 17.80 -29.72 18.77
CA LEU A 11 18.16 -29.02 17.52
C LEU A 11 19.07 -27.80 17.72
N LEU A 12 19.19 -27.28 18.94
CA LEU A 12 20.09 -26.17 19.29
C LEU A 12 21.50 -26.62 19.72
N ARG A 13 21.82 -27.91 19.67
CA ARG A 13 23.18 -28.42 19.92
C ARG A 13 23.91 -28.75 18.61
N LYS A 14 24.60 -27.72 18.07
CA LYS A 14 25.71 -27.71 17.08
C LYS A 14 25.27 -27.63 15.60
N PRO A 15 25.69 -26.58 14.85
CA PRO A 15 27.11 -26.36 14.52
C PRO A 15 27.67 -24.94 14.75
N PHE A 16 27.00 -24.06 15.50
CA PHE A 16 27.48 -22.68 15.73
C PHE A 16 28.52 -22.53 16.88
N LEU A 17 29.00 -23.64 17.45
CA LEU A 17 29.89 -23.63 18.62
C LEU A 17 31.41 -23.43 18.37
N PRO A 18 32.00 -23.43 17.15
CA PRO A 18 33.43 -23.11 17.02
C PRO A 18 33.67 -21.59 17.07
N LEU A 19 32.73 -20.76 16.62
CA LEU A 19 32.91 -19.30 16.55
C LEU A 19 32.84 -18.65 17.95
N LEU A 20 31.95 -19.13 18.82
CA LEU A 20 31.81 -18.65 20.19
C LEU A 20 32.93 -19.14 21.14
N ARG A 21 33.61 -20.24 20.82
CA ARG A 21 34.78 -20.70 21.59
C ARG A 21 36.04 -19.86 21.33
N LEU A 22 36.16 -19.24 20.16
CA LEU A 22 37.21 -18.26 19.85
C LEU A 22 37.08 -16.97 20.68
N LEU A 23 35.90 -16.66 21.22
CA LEU A 23 35.61 -15.49 22.04
C LEU A 23 35.88 -15.68 23.55
N ALA A 24 36.28 -16.87 23.99
CA ALA A 24 36.40 -17.18 25.42
C ALA A 24 37.83 -17.00 26.00
N GLY A 25 38.86 -16.78 25.18
CA GLY A 25 40.25 -16.64 25.65
C GLY A 25 40.87 -15.28 25.28
N ASN A 26 41.21 -14.47 26.29
CA ASN A 26 41.83 -13.14 26.20
C ASN A 26 40.94 -11.99 25.66
N ARG A 27 39.95 -11.59 26.48
CA ARG A 27 39.09 -10.40 26.26
C ARG A 27 39.86 -9.13 25.89
N LYS A 28 41.07 -8.92 26.44
CA LYS A 28 41.89 -7.72 26.15
C LYS A 28 42.44 -7.70 24.72
N ALA A 29 43.01 -8.82 24.26
CA ALA A 29 43.54 -8.92 22.88
C ALA A 29 42.40 -8.91 21.85
N GLN A 30 41.23 -9.45 22.20
CA GLN A 30 40.05 -9.45 21.35
C GLN A 30 39.41 -8.07 21.20
N MET A 31 39.38 -7.25 22.27
CA MET A 31 38.91 -5.87 22.14
C MET A 31 39.85 -5.04 21.27
N VAL A 32 41.17 -5.25 21.38
CA VAL A 32 42.15 -4.58 20.49
C VAL A 32 41.96 -5.02 19.04
N PHE A 33 41.74 -6.32 18.79
CA PHE A 33 41.48 -6.84 17.45
C PHE A 33 40.18 -6.29 16.84
N LEU A 34 39.08 -6.28 17.60
CA LEU A 34 37.80 -5.71 17.14
C LEU A 34 37.90 -4.19 16.91
N PHE A 35 38.65 -3.48 17.76
CA PHE A 35 38.87 -2.04 17.60
C PHE A 35 39.67 -1.71 16.33
N PHE A 36 40.56 -2.60 15.90
CA PHE A 36 41.28 -2.46 14.61
C PHE A 36 40.50 -2.98 13.40
N LEU A 37 39.61 -3.96 13.58
CA LEU A 37 38.85 -4.56 12.47
C LEU A 37 37.61 -3.74 12.07
N LEU A 38 36.99 -3.02 13.02
CA LEU A 38 35.73 -2.29 12.82
C LEU A 38 35.84 -0.95 12.04
N PRO A 39 36.93 -0.16 12.07
CA PRO A 39 36.99 1.12 11.36
C PRO A 39 37.08 0.96 9.83
N LEU A 40 37.67 -0.14 9.34
CA LEU A 40 37.79 -0.39 7.90
C LEU A 40 36.43 -0.58 7.20
N PRO A 41 35.52 -1.47 7.65
CA PRO A 41 34.19 -1.60 7.05
C PRO A 41 33.33 -0.35 7.27
N LEU A 42 33.50 0.36 8.39
CA LEU A 42 32.78 1.62 8.65
C LEU A 42 33.19 2.71 7.66
N ALA A 43 34.50 2.86 7.41
CA ALA A 43 35.02 3.81 6.41
C ALA A 43 34.57 3.45 5.00
N LEU A 44 34.57 2.15 4.65
CA LEU A 44 34.10 1.67 3.36
C LEU A 44 32.59 1.90 3.18
N PHE A 45 31.80 1.73 4.24
CA PHE A 45 30.37 2.05 4.25
C PHE A 45 30.11 3.55 4.07
N VAL A 46 30.84 4.41 4.79
CA VAL A 46 30.73 5.88 4.64
C VAL A 46 31.13 6.31 3.21
N LEU A 47 32.19 5.73 2.66
CA LEU A 47 32.68 6.09 1.33
C LEU A 47 31.76 5.57 0.20
N ALA A 48 31.19 4.38 0.34
CA ALA A 48 30.28 3.79 -0.65
C ALA A 48 28.85 4.34 -0.58
N VAL A 49 28.37 4.74 0.59
CA VAL A 49 26.97 5.13 0.80
C VAL A 49 26.80 6.64 0.95
N ALA A 50 27.69 7.35 1.67
CA ALA A 50 27.48 8.76 1.98
C ALA A 50 27.97 9.74 0.89
N LEU A 51 29.01 9.38 0.12
CA LEU A 51 29.52 10.23 -0.97
C LEU A 51 28.61 10.33 -2.20
N PRO A 52 27.97 9.25 -2.71
CA PRO A 52 27.12 9.38 -3.91
C PRO A 52 25.84 10.20 -3.65
N VAL A 53 25.49 10.44 -2.39
CA VAL A 53 24.34 11.29 -2.00
C VAL A 53 24.61 12.78 -2.19
N ARG A 54 25.88 13.22 -2.16
CA ARG A 54 26.23 14.66 -2.22
C ARG A 54 26.44 15.21 -3.62
N HIS A 55 26.64 14.37 -4.63
CA HIS A 55 26.93 14.81 -6.00
C HIS A 55 25.75 14.73 -6.97
N LEU A 56 24.56 14.32 -6.52
CA LEU A 56 23.35 14.35 -7.34
C LEU A 56 22.65 15.70 -7.21
N ALA A 57 23.30 16.74 -7.72
CA ALA A 57 22.61 17.96 -8.10
C ALA A 57 21.70 17.62 -9.29
N PHE A 58 20.41 17.79 -9.07
CA PHE A 58 19.30 17.41 -9.93
C PHE A 58 19.31 18.27 -11.21
N GLU A 59 19.86 17.76 -12.31
CA GLU A 59 19.67 18.37 -13.63
C GLU A 59 18.31 17.92 -14.18
N ALA A 60 17.32 18.80 -14.01
CA ALA A 60 15.96 18.58 -14.48
C ALA A 60 15.92 18.59 -16.01
N ALA A 61 15.52 17.47 -16.61
CA ALA A 61 15.19 17.43 -18.04
C ALA A 61 14.04 18.41 -18.35
N PRO A 62 14.12 19.21 -19.42
CA PRO A 62 13.07 20.14 -19.78
C PRO A 62 11.81 19.37 -20.22
N ALA A 63 10.69 19.66 -19.57
CA ALA A 63 9.39 19.14 -19.94
C ALA A 63 8.98 19.70 -21.30
N LYS A 64 8.75 18.81 -22.28
CA LYS A 64 8.20 19.14 -23.60
C LYS A 64 6.71 19.48 -23.41
N PRO A 65 6.23 20.68 -23.78
CA PRO A 65 4.81 21.01 -23.64
C PRO A 65 3.99 20.17 -24.63
N ALA A 66 3.04 19.41 -24.11
CA ALA A 66 2.02 18.76 -24.91
C ALA A 66 1.08 19.83 -25.46
N ALA A 67 0.82 19.79 -26.77
CA ALA A 67 -0.13 20.66 -27.45
C ALA A 67 -1.53 20.47 -26.86
N VAL A 68 -2.12 21.57 -26.38
CA VAL A 68 -3.51 21.62 -25.92
C VAL A 68 -4.34 22.18 -27.07
N ASP A 69 -5.28 21.37 -27.58
CA ASP A 69 -6.30 21.80 -28.53
C ASP A 69 -7.24 22.82 -27.86
N SER A 70 -7.06 24.09 -28.19
CA SER A 70 -7.91 25.19 -27.76
C SER A 70 -8.99 25.47 -28.80
N SER A 71 -10.11 24.77 -28.72
CA SER A 71 -11.35 25.21 -29.39
C SER A 71 -12.45 25.43 -28.36
N ASN A 72 -12.95 26.68 -28.34
CA ASN A 72 -14.05 27.21 -27.52
C ASN A 72 -13.79 27.47 -26.03
N HIS A 73 -13.20 28.64 -25.72
CA HIS A 73 -13.51 29.34 -24.47
C HIS A 73 -13.86 30.81 -24.74
N GLN A 74 -15.08 31.18 -24.35
CA GLN A 74 -15.56 32.55 -24.27
C GLN A 74 -14.61 33.37 -23.39
N HIS A 75 -14.27 34.55 -23.87
CA HIS A 75 -13.28 35.45 -23.26
C HIS A 75 -13.82 36.00 -21.94
N LEU A 76 -13.52 35.31 -20.84
CA LEU A 76 -13.69 35.84 -19.49
C LEU A 76 -12.61 36.89 -19.25
N LYS A 77 -13.02 38.07 -18.81
CA LYS A 77 -12.15 39.21 -18.48
C LYS A 77 -11.02 38.74 -17.55
N GLU A 78 -9.76 38.84 -18.00
CA GLU A 78 -8.62 38.46 -17.17
C GLU A 78 -8.50 39.43 -16.00
N PRO A 79 -8.36 38.94 -14.75
CA PRO A 79 -8.20 39.81 -13.60
C PRO A 79 -6.87 40.56 -13.67
N GLU A 80 -6.90 41.85 -13.35
CA GLU A 80 -5.74 42.75 -13.42
C GLU A 80 -4.77 42.53 -12.25
N ASP A 81 -5.26 42.00 -11.12
CA ASP A 81 -4.48 41.78 -9.88
C ASP A 81 -3.82 40.39 -9.81
N GLU A 82 -2.53 40.34 -9.43
CA GLU A 82 -1.75 39.10 -9.32
C GLU A 82 -2.30 38.12 -8.27
N ALA A 83 -2.89 38.63 -7.18
CA ALA A 83 -3.54 37.80 -6.16
C ALA A 83 -4.79 37.11 -6.70
N GLU A 84 -5.59 37.82 -7.50
CA GLU A 84 -6.79 37.26 -8.14
C GLU A 84 -6.42 36.21 -9.19
N LYS A 85 -5.31 36.40 -9.92
CA LYS A 85 -4.78 35.39 -10.86
C LYS A 85 -4.38 34.10 -10.15
N GLN A 86 -3.74 34.19 -8.98
CA GLN A 86 -3.35 33.01 -8.19
C GLN A 86 -4.58 32.24 -7.70
N VAL A 87 -5.56 32.93 -7.11
CA VAL A 87 -6.82 32.31 -6.67
C VAL A 87 -7.56 31.67 -7.84
N LEU A 88 -7.60 32.32 -9.01
CA LEU A 88 -8.22 31.77 -10.21
C LEU A 88 -7.47 30.53 -10.72
N ALA A 89 -6.14 30.52 -10.66
CA ALA A 89 -5.32 29.39 -11.06
C ALA A 89 -5.56 28.16 -10.16
N GLU A 90 -5.59 28.36 -8.84
CA GLU A 90 -5.92 27.29 -7.87
C GLU A 90 -7.31 26.71 -8.12
N LYS A 91 -8.30 27.59 -8.33
CA LYS A 91 -9.68 27.17 -8.65
C LYS A 91 -9.75 26.36 -9.94
N ARG A 92 -9.02 26.78 -10.99
CA ARG A 92 -8.93 26.03 -12.26
C ARG A 92 -8.30 24.65 -12.06
N LEU A 93 -7.26 24.55 -11.23
CA LEU A 93 -6.62 23.26 -10.92
C LEU A 93 -7.57 22.32 -10.17
N ALA A 94 -8.29 22.83 -9.17
CA ALA A 94 -9.29 22.05 -8.42
C ALA A 94 -10.38 21.50 -9.35
N LEU A 95 -10.95 22.35 -10.21
CA LEU A 95 -11.96 21.94 -11.20
C LEU A 95 -11.42 20.91 -12.20
N ALA A 96 -10.16 21.04 -12.60
CA ALA A 96 -9.54 20.09 -13.54
C ALA A 96 -9.26 18.72 -12.90
N ILE A 97 -9.00 18.67 -11.59
CA ILE A 97 -8.88 17.41 -10.83
C ILE A 97 -10.25 16.76 -10.69
N GLU A 98 -11.27 17.55 -10.37
CA GLU A 98 -12.65 17.09 -10.27
C GLU A 98 -13.16 16.54 -11.61
N GLU A 99 -12.91 17.25 -12.71
CA GLU A 99 -13.22 16.79 -14.07
C GLU A 99 -12.56 15.43 -14.36
N ALA A 100 -11.26 15.28 -14.04
CA ALA A 100 -10.54 14.03 -14.24
C ALA A 100 -11.15 12.89 -13.43
N PHE A 101 -11.55 13.14 -12.19
CA PHE A 101 -12.23 12.16 -11.34
C PHE A 101 -13.55 11.69 -11.96
N TRP A 102 -14.41 12.61 -12.40
CA TRP A 102 -15.68 12.28 -13.05
C TRP A 102 -15.47 11.53 -14.37
N GLN A 103 -14.45 11.91 -15.14
CA GLN A 103 -14.09 11.22 -16.37
C GLN A 103 -13.67 9.77 -16.10
N VAL A 104 -12.84 9.52 -15.08
CA VAL A 104 -12.45 8.16 -14.67
C VAL A 104 -13.66 7.36 -14.22
N ARG A 105 -14.52 7.93 -13.38
CA ARG A 105 -15.73 7.25 -12.92
C ARG A 105 -16.68 6.91 -14.07
N HIS A 106 -16.81 7.81 -15.05
CA HIS A 106 -17.54 7.54 -16.26
C HIS A 106 -16.91 6.41 -17.09
N GLN A 107 -15.57 6.36 -17.21
CA GLN A 107 -14.88 5.24 -17.86
C GLN A 107 -15.13 3.91 -17.13
N MET A 108 -15.06 3.91 -15.81
CA MET A 108 -15.34 2.72 -14.98
C MET A 108 -16.78 2.24 -15.14
N SER A 109 -17.74 3.14 -15.31
CA SER A 109 -19.15 2.79 -15.54
C SER A 109 -19.42 2.00 -16.82
N LYS A 110 -18.50 2.08 -17.81
CA LYS A 110 -18.59 1.30 -19.05
C LYS A 110 -18.19 -0.16 -18.85
N SER A 111 -17.52 -0.48 -17.75
CA SER A 111 -17.14 -1.84 -17.38
C SER A 111 -18.24 -2.52 -16.56
N ASP A 112 -18.39 -3.82 -16.76
CA ASP A 112 -19.30 -4.67 -15.99
C ASP A 112 -18.65 -5.20 -14.70
N SER A 113 -17.39 -4.85 -14.45
CA SER A 113 -16.66 -5.21 -13.23
C SER A 113 -16.98 -4.30 -12.04
N ILE A 114 -16.80 -4.83 -10.83
CA ILE A 114 -16.85 -4.02 -9.60
C ILE A 114 -15.65 -3.06 -9.60
N GLY A 115 -15.96 -1.78 -9.47
CA GLY A 115 -15.03 -0.68 -9.30
C GLY A 115 -14.97 -0.21 -7.85
N LEU A 116 -13.84 0.39 -7.50
CA LEU A 116 -13.61 1.03 -6.22
C LEU A 116 -13.50 2.54 -6.42
N VAL A 117 -14.20 3.31 -5.61
CA VAL A 117 -14.08 4.76 -5.58
C VAL A 117 -13.61 5.15 -4.19
N VAL A 118 -12.46 5.80 -4.11
CA VAL A 118 -11.91 6.33 -2.86
C VAL A 118 -11.96 7.84 -2.95
N ASN A 119 -12.79 8.45 -2.12
CA ASN A 119 -12.90 9.90 -2.01
C ASN A 119 -12.36 10.32 -0.65
N LEU A 120 -11.16 10.90 -0.63
CA LEU A 120 -10.52 11.37 0.59
C LEU A 120 -11.11 12.70 1.07
N SER A 121 -11.56 13.56 0.16
CA SER A 121 -12.20 14.84 0.46
C SER A 121 -13.49 14.63 1.27
N ASP A 122 -14.32 13.66 0.87
CA ASP A 122 -15.55 13.30 1.59
C ASP A 122 -15.35 12.19 2.64
N SER A 123 -14.14 11.62 2.72
CA SER A 123 -13.80 10.49 3.61
C SER A 123 -14.72 9.28 3.40
N LEU A 124 -14.90 8.89 2.14
CA LEU A 124 -15.79 7.80 1.72
C LEU A 124 -15.07 6.82 0.80
N ILE A 125 -15.35 5.54 1.02
CA ILE A 125 -15.00 4.47 0.08
C ILE A 125 -16.28 3.82 -0.43
N ILE A 126 -16.40 3.70 -1.74
CA ILE A 126 -17.61 3.26 -2.42
C ILE A 126 -17.23 2.12 -3.35
N LEU A 127 -17.94 1.00 -3.25
CA LEU A 127 -17.97 -0.02 -4.28
C LEU A 127 -19.06 0.31 -5.28
N GLU A 128 -18.72 0.33 -6.55
CA GLU A 128 -19.69 0.60 -7.62
C GLU A 128 -19.65 -0.43 -8.73
N VAL A 129 -20.78 -0.62 -9.40
CA VAL A 129 -20.90 -1.44 -10.62
C VAL A 129 -21.69 -0.62 -11.62
N LYS A 130 -21.16 -0.42 -12.83
CA LYS A 130 -21.80 0.42 -13.86
C LYS A 130 -22.19 1.83 -13.36
N GLY A 131 -21.38 2.40 -12.46
CA GLY A 131 -21.66 3.71 -11.83
C GLY A 131 -22.72 3.70 -10.72
N VAL A 132 -23.32 2.55 -10.40
CA VAL A 132 -24.28 2.42 -9.30
C VAL A 132 -23.53 2.05 -8.02
N PRO A 133 -23.64 2.84 -6.93
CA PRO A 133 -23.01 2.52 -5.66
C PRO A 133 -23.72 1.30 -5.02
N MET A 134 -22.96 0.24 -4.77
CA MET A 134 -23.44 -1.00 -4.14
C MET A 134 -23.21 -1.01 -2.63
N ARG A 135 -22.07 -0.48 -2.19
CA ARG A 135 -21.73 -0.35 -0.77
C ARG A 135 -20.94 0.93 -0.58
N GLN A 136 -21.23 1.63 0.51
CA GLN A 136 -20.51 2.82 0.94
C GLN A 136 -20.05 2.59 2.37
N SER A 137 -18.79 2.92 2.65
CA SER A 137 -18.23 2.92 3.99
C SER A 137 -17.56 4.26 4.24
N ARG A 138 -17.64 4.72 5.49
CA ARG A 138 -16.93 5.91 5.94
C ARG A 138 -15.48 5.55 6.24
N ILE A 139 -14.57 6.45 5.87
CA ILE A 139 -13.17 6.42 6.26
C ILE A 139 -13.07 7.11 7.61
N VAL A 140 -12.58 6.41 8.62
CA VAL A 140 -12.43 6.94 9.98
C VAL A 140 -11.24 7.90 10.04
N ARG A 141 -10.14 7.46 9.45
CA ARG A 141 -8.90 8.21 9.34
C ARG A 141 -8.19 7.82 8.06
N TYR A 142 -7.45 8.75 7.48
CA TYR A 142 -6.54 8.45 6.40
C TYR A 142 -5.22 9.18 6.58
N ASP A 143 -4.19 8.64 5.96
CA ASP A 143 -2.88 9.23 5.84
C ASP A 143 -2.36 9.03 4.41
N ARG A 144 -1.48 9.92 3.96
CA ARG A 144 -1.01 9.91 2.57
C ARG A 144 0.46 10.30 2.49
N SER A 145 1.13 9.80 1.48
CA SER A 145 2.53 10.15 1.23
C SER A 145 2.69 11.61 0.78
N ASP A 146 3.68 12.31 1.33
CA ASP A 146 4.15 13.64 0.86
C ASP A 146 4.50 13.68 -0.64
N ALA A 147 4.82 12.50 -1.20
CA ALA A 147 5.01 12.30 -2.64
C ALA A 147 3.84 12.79 -3.48
N LEU A 148 2.60 12.63 -2.99
CA LEU A 148 1.39 13.10 -3.67
C LEU A 148 1.32 14.63 -3.66
N ASP A 149 1.72 15.27 -2.56
CA ASP A 149 1.75 16.74 -2.46
C ASP A 149 2.82 17.31 -3.40
N HIS A 150 3.97 16.65 -3.52
CA HIS A 150 4.99 17.00 -4.50
C HIS A 150 4.52 16.82 -5.95
N LEU A 151 3.66 15.83 -6.21
CA LEU A 151 3.06 15.61 -7.53
C LEU A 151 2.04 16.72 -7.86
N ALA A 152 1.26 17.14 -6.87
CA ALA A 152 0.32 18.26 -6.96
C ALA A 152 1.05 19.58 -7.24
N ALA A 153 2.10 19.88 -6.48
CA ALA A 153 2.92 21.09 -6.63
C ALA A 153 3.57 21.20 -8.03
N LYS A 154 3.87 20.06 -8.67
CA LYS A 154 4.42 20.01 -10.04
C LYS A 154 3.36 20.08 -11.15
N GLY A 155 2.07 20.21 -10.80
CA GLY A 155 0.96 20.26 -11.76
C GLY A 155 0.71 18.96 -12.53
N ARG A 156 1.29 17.83 -12.10
CA ARG A 156 1.18 16.53 -12.78
C ARG A 156 0.06 15.66 -12.23
N LEU A 157 -0.56 16.07 -11.11
CA LEU A 157 -1.58 15.29 -10.41
C LEU A 157 -2.78 14.96 -11.31
N ARG A 158 -3.28 15.93 -12.10
CA ARG A 158 -4.38 15.71 -13.04
C ARG A 158 -4.07 14.58 -14.03
N GLN A 159 -2.89 14.61 -14.65
CA GLN A 159 -2.48 13.59 -15.62
C GLN A 159 -2.35 12.22 -14.95
N TRP A 160 -1.86 12.19 -13.71
CA TRP A 160 -1.76 10.95 -12.94
C TRP A 160 -3.12 10.40 -12.50
N LEU A 161 -4.14 11.24 -12.33
CA LEU A 161 -5.52 10.84 -12.00
C LEU A 161 -6.42 10.63 -13.24
N ALA A 162 -5.95 10.89 -14.46
CA ALA A 162 -6.79 10.95 -15.66
C ALA A 162 -7.32 9.58 -16.15
N SER A 163 -6.74 8.47 -15.67
CA SER A 163 -7.16 7.11 -16.02
C SER A 163 -7.43 6.27 -14.77
N PRO A 164 -8.38 5.31 -14.83
CA PRO A 164 -8.66 4.41 -13.72
C PRO A 164 -7.42 3.60 -13.35
N PHE A 165 -7.18 3.46 -12.05
CA PHE A 165 -6.11 2.62 -11.54
C PHE A 165 -6.51 1.15 -11.62
N ILE A 166 -5.59 0.29 -12.02
CA ILE A 166 -5.85 -1.14 -12.20
C ILE A 166 -5.14 -1.89 -11.08
N LEU A 167 -5.88 -2.71 -10.34
CA LEU A 167 -5.30 -3.56 -9.31
C LEU A 167 -4.32 -4.56 -9.95
N GLN A 168 -3.09 -4.60 -9.44
CA GLN A 168 -2.06 -5.53 -9.92
C GLN A 168 -1.80 -6.63 -8.90
N ARG A 169 -1.68 -6.26 -7.62
CA ARG A 169 -1.34 -7.20 -6.55
C ARG A 169 -2.11 -6.89 -5.30
N GLU A 170 -2.34 -7.93 -4.51
CA GLU A 170 -2.99 -7.84 -3.23
C GLU A 170 -2.27 -8.68 -2.19
N LEU A 171 -2.24 -8.17 -0.96
CA LEU A 171 -1.70 -8.86 0.19
C LEU A 171 -2.67 -8.66 1.34
N ALA A 172 -3.13 -9.72 1.98
CA ALA A 172 -4.07 -9.63 3.08
C ALA A 172 -3.85 -10.70 4.14
N THR A 173 -4.28 -10.42 5.37
CA THR A 173 -4.40 -11.41 6.44
C THR A 173 -5.59 -12.36 6.25
N LEU A 174 -6.57 -11.96 5.43
CA LEU A 174 -7.83 -12.68 5.25
C LEU A 174 -7.94 -13.32 3.85
N PRO A 175 -8.54 -14.52 3.72
CA PRO A 175 -8.79 -15.14 2.42
C PRO A 175 -9.99 -14.49 1.72
N LYS A 176 -9.88 -14.23 0.40
CA LYS A 176 -10.99 -13.66 -0.39
C LYS A 176 -12.26 -14.51 -0.36
N ALA A 177 -12.12 -15.80 -0.66
CA ALA A 177 -13.20 -16.77 -0.60
C ALA A 177 -12.93 -17.75 0.55
N PRO A 178 -13.63 -17.64 1.70
CA PRO A 178 -13.45 -18.61 2.78
C PRO A 178 -14.00 -19.97 2.34
N ILE A 179 -13.13 -20.97 2.24
CA ILE A 179 -13.53 -22.34 1.93
C ILE A 179 -14.19 -22.93 3.19
N ARG A 180 -15.44 -23.37 3.05
CA ARG A 180 -16.16 -24.10 4.08
C ARG A 180 -16.23 -25.57 3.70
N ILE A 181 -15.64 -26.42 4.52
CA ILE A 181 -15.78 -27.88 4.40
C ILE A 181 -17.02 -28.24 5.21
N ILE A 182 -18.13 -28.49 4.53
CA ILE A 182 -19.36 -28.96 5.16
C ILE A 182 -19.41 -30.48 4.92
N GLU A 183 -19.42 -31.25 6.00
CA GLU A 183 -19.69 -32.68 5.91
C GLU A 183 -21.17 -32.88 5.58
N ALA A 184 -21.46 -33.64 4.54
CA ALA A 184 -22.83 -33.95 4.16
C ALA A 184 -23.53 -34.69 5.31
N PRO A 185 -24.79 -34.34 5.64
CA PRO A 185 -25.57 -35.09 6.62
C PRO A 185 -25.81 -36.50 6.09
N LYS A 186 -25.78 -37.49 6.98
CA LYS A 186 -25.99 -38.89 6.57
C LYS A 186 -27.47 -39.20 6.36
N ASP A 187 -28.34 -38.56 7.13
CA ASP A 187 -29.79 -38.81 7.15
C ASP A 187 -30.61 -37.52 7.20
N THR A 188 -31.88 -37.60 6.75
CA THR A 188 -32.84 -36.49 6.74
C THR A 188 -33.15 -35.93 8.12
N ILE A 189 -33.14 -36.76 9.17
CA ILE A 189 -33.32 -36.34 10.56
C ILE A 189 -32.12 -35.51 11.06
N GLU A 190 -30.90 -35.88 10.65
CA GLU A 190 -29.67 -35.12 10.98
C GLU A 190 -29.62 -33.78 10.22
N ALA A 191 -30.20 -33.73 9.01
CA ALA A 191 -30.29 -32.52 8.21
C ALA A 191 -31.21 -31.46 8.84
N GLU A 192 -32.35 -31.87 9.42
CA GLU A 192 -33.28 -30.95 10.09
C GLU A 192 -32.73 -30.39 11.41
N GLN A 193 -31.87 -31.15 12.10
CA GLN A 193 -31.23 -30.72 13.34
C GLN A 193 -30.01 -29.80 13.11
N ARG A 194 -29.34 -29.90 11.96
CA ARG A 194 -28.26 -28.96 11.58
C ARG A 194 -28.85 -27.64 11.04
N LYS A 195 -29.48 -26.85 11.90
CA LYS A 195 -29.58 -25.39 11.65
C LYS A 195 -28.15 -24.85 11.69
N THR A 196 -27.57 -24.64 10.51
CA THR A 196 -26.19 -24.18 10.38
C THR A 196 -26.16 -22.70 10.73
N GLU A 197 -25.97 -22.37 12.00
CA GLU A 197 -25.62 -21.01 12.40
C GLU A 197 -24.28 -20.67 11.74
N ILE A 198 -24.26 -19.59 10.96
CA ILE A 198 -23.06 -19.14 10.29
C ILE A 198 -22.18 -18.48 11.36
N PRO A 199 -21.04 -19.08 11.76
CA PRO A 199 -20.19 -18.45 12.76
C PRO A 199 -19.67 -17.12 12.20
N ILE A 200 -19.85 -16.06 12.98
CA ILE A 200 -19.28 -14.75 12.68
C ILE A 200 -17.77 -14.89 12.85
N GLU A 201 -17.05 -14.86 11.73
CA GLU A 201 -15.59 -14.97 11.73
C GLU A 201 -14.98 -13.67 12.26
N ASP A 202 -14.57 -13.73 13.53
CA ASP A 202 -13.90 -12.65 14.27
C ASP A 202 -12.39 -12.65 14.02
N ARG A 203 -12.00 -12.37 12.76
CA ARG A 203 -10.59 -12.21 12.38
C ARG A 203 -10.28 -10.74 12.11
N ASP A 204 -9.10 -10.32 12.56
CA ASP A 204 -8.58 -8.99 12.31
C ASP A 204 -8.23 -8.81 10.82
N VAL A 205 -8.58 -7.65 10.28
CA VAL A 205 -8.53 -7.36 8.84
C VAL A 205 -7.45 -6.34 8.55
N HIS A 206 -6.42 -6.78 7.84
CA HIS A 206 -5.37 -5.92 7.30
C HIS A 206 -5.08 -6.36 5.87
N PHE A 207 -5.07 -5.41 4.94
CA PHE A 207 -4.71 -5.70 3.56
C PHE A 207 -4.10 -4.49 2.84
N THR A 208 -3.34 -4.78 1.80
CA THR A 208 -2.70 -3.82 0.91
C THR A 208 -3.09 -4.18 -0.51
N TRP A 209 -3.51 -3.16 -1.26
CA TRP A 209 -3.68 -3.22 -2.70
C TRP A 209 -2.56 -2.43 -3.37
N GLU A 210 -1.89 -3.07 -4.32
CA GLU A 210 -0.92 -2.43 -5.20
C GLU A 210 -1.59 -2.26 -6.57
N PHE A 211 -1.79 -1.02 -6.96
CA PHE A 211 -2.32 -0.63 -8.26
C PHE A 211 -1.18 -0.28 -9.22
N ASP A 212 -1.53 -0.10 -10.48
CA ASP A 212 -0.65 0.50 -11.48
C ASP A 212 -0.18 1.91 -11.06
N ARG A 213 0.83 2.42 -11.79
CA ARG A 213 1.44 3.74 -11.53
C ARG A 213 1.95 3.92 -10.09
N ASN A 214 2.34 2.81 -9.46
CA ASN A 214 2.93 2.73 -8.12
C ASN A 214 2.06 3.31 -7.01
N LEU A 215 0.72 3.22 -7.16
CA LEU A 215 -0.20 3.54 -6.07
C LEU A 215 -0.40 2.32 -5.17
N THR A 216 -0.22 2.50 -3.87
CA THR A 216 -0.45 1.50 -2.85
C THR A 216 -1.52 1.99 -1.88
N ILE A 217 -2.62 1.26 -1.75
CA ILE A 217 -3.63 1.51 -0.74
C ILE A 217 -3.46 0.50 0.38
N VAL A 218 -3.23 0.99 1.59
CA VAL A 218 -3.14 0.19 2.80
C VAL A 218 -4.44 0.39 3.57
N VAL A 219 -5.11 -0.69 3.92
CA VAL A 219 -6.32 -0.63 4.72
C VAL A 219 -6.08 -1.32 6.07
N GLU A 220 -6.32 -0.57 7.13
CA GLU A 220 -6.30 -1.04 8.51
C GLU A 220 -7.69 -0.95 9.13
N GLN A 221 -7.96 -1.86 10.06
CA GLN A 221 -9.18 -1.80 10.86
C GLN A 221 -9.07 -0.75 11.97
N GLU A 222 -10.18 -0.09 12.30
CA GLU A 222 -10.29 0.82 13.43
C GLU A 222 -10.15 0.10 14.78
N GLN A 223 -10.73 -1.10 14.90
CA GLN A 223 -10.80 -1.81 16.18
C GLN A 223 -9.43 -2.30 16.65
N THR A 224 -9.19 -2.20 17.96
CA THR A 224 -7.95 -2.69 18.57
C THR A 224 -7.79 -4.18 18.30
N PRO A 225 -6.67 -4.62 17.70
CA PRO A 225 -6.47 -6.01 17.34
C PRO A 225 -6.35 -6.90 18.57
N SER A 226 -6.84 -8.13 18.43
CA SER A 226 -6.62 -9.23 19.37
C SER A 226 -5.12 -9.52 19.52
N TRP A 227 -4.71 -10.20 20.60
CA TRP A 227 -3.32 -10.66 20.74
C TRP A 227 -2.87 -11.50 19.54
N GLU A 228 -3.73 -12.38 19.04
CA GLU A 228 -3.45 -13.16 17.83
C GLU A 228 -3.37 -12.28 16.58
N GLY A 229 -4.23 -11.26 16.48
CA GLY A 229 -4.20 -10.27 15.40
C GLY A 229 -2.96 -9.40 15.39
N ARG A 230 -2.38 -9.09 16.56
CA ARG A 230 -1.09 -8.37 16.65
C ARG A 230 0.05 -9.17 16.04
N LEU A 231 0.10 -10.47 16.28
CA LEU A 231 1.09 -11.35 15.66
C LEU A 231 0.87 -11.45 14.14
N GLN A 232 -0.38 -11.55 13.69
CA GLN A 232 -0.72 -11.54 12.27
C GLN A 232 -0.33 -10.22 11.60
N LYS A 233 -0.61 -9.08 12.25
CA LYS A 233 -0.20 -7.75 11.79
C LYS A 233 1.31 -7.66 11.65
N LEU A 234 2.07 -8.09 12.66
CA LEU A 234 3.53 -8.07 12.61
C LEU A 234 4.09 -8.93 11.48
N TRP A 235 3.54 -10.14 11.28
CA TRP A 235 3.93 -11.01 10.17
C TRP A 235 3.63 -10.38 8.81
N TYR A 236 2.44 -9.79 8.68
CA TYR A 236 2.01 -9.07 7.49
C TYR A 236 2.91 -7.87 7.18
N GLU A 237 3.24 -7.05 8.19
CA GLU A 237 4.15 -5.91 8.05
C GLU A 237 5.56 -6.35 7.66
N THR A 238 6.06 -7.43 8.27
CA THR A 238 7.36 -8.00 7.94
C THR A 238 7.38 -8.49 6.50
N GLN A 239 6.34 -9.20 6.07
CA GLN A 239 6.21 -9.69 4.69
C GLN A 239 6.15 -8.53 3.68
N ARG A 240 5.38 -7.48 3.99
CA ARG A 240 5.28 -6.27 3.16
C ARG A 240 6.62 -5.55 3.05
N THR A 241 7.32 -5.41 4.17
CA THR A 241 8.64 -4.76 4.23
C THR A 241 9.67 -5.56 3.45
N TRP A 242 9.67 -6.88 3.59
CA TRP A 242 10.56 -7.77 2.84
C TRP A 242 10.30 -7.70 1.34
N ASN A 243 9.04 -7.77 0.91
CA ASN A 243 8.68 -7.63 -0.51
C ASN A 243 9.13 -6.28 -1.08
N THR A 244 9.00 -5.22 -0.28
CA THR A 244 9.45 -3.88 -0.66
C THR A 244 10.97 -3.81 -0.79
N ALA A 245 11.70 -4.34 0.20
CA ALA A 245 13.16 -4.40 0.18
C ALA A 245 13.68 -5.23 -0.99
N ALA A 246 13.07 -6.39 -1.24
CA ALA A 246 13.44 -7.26 -2.36
C ALA A 246 13.25 -6.56 -3.71
N ALA A 247 12.14 -5.86 -3.92
CA ALA A 247 11.89 -5.09 -5.14
C ALA A 247 12.90 -3.94 -5.30
N THR A 248 13.25 -3.24 -4.22
CA THR A 248 14.28 -2.19 -4.26
C THR A 248 15.65 -2.78 -4.62
N VAL A 249 16.04 -3.89 -3.99
CA VAL A 249 17.31 -4.57 -4.30
C VAL A 249 17.35 -5.06 -5.75
N ASP A 250 16.25 -5.61 -6.26
CA ASP A 250 16.16 -6.05 -7.66
C ASP A 250 16.30 -4.86 -8.63
N SER A 251 15.65 -3.73 -8.35
CA SER A 251 15.79 -2.52 -9.16
C SER A 251 17.22 -1.98 -9.18
N LEU A 252 17.90 -1.98 -8.03
CA LEU A 252 19.30 -1.58 -7.90
C LEU A 252 20.24 -2.56 -8.60
N ALA A 253 19.98 -3.87 -8.50
CA ALA A 253 20.75 -4.90 -9.21
C ALA A 253 20.64 -4.72 -10.74
N GLN A 254 19.48 -4.31 -11.22
CA GLN A 254 19.23 -3.99 -12.63
C GLN A 254 19.70 -2.57 -13.03
N ARG A 255 20.36 -1.83 -12.12
CA ARG A 255 20.81 -0.44 -12.31
C ARG A 255 19.69 0.53 -12.69
N ARG A 256 18.46 0.24 -12.29
CA ARG A 256 17.31 1.13 -12.42
C ARG A 256 17.14 1.88 -11.11
N LEU A 257 16.76 3.15 -11.20
CA LEU A 257 16.36 3.90 -10.01
C LEU A 257 15.07 3.29 -9.46
N PRO A 258 14.93 3.14 -8.13
CA PRO A 258 13.69 2.65 -7.55
C PRO A 258 12.57 3.62 -7.89
N GLU A 259 11.47 3.08 -8.44
CA GLU A 259 10.32 3.90 -8.78
C GLU A 259 9.67 4.44 -7.51
N HIS A 260 9.22 5.69 -7.58
CA HIS A 260 8.60 6.34 -6.43
C HIS A 260 7.23 5.73 -6.16
N ARG A 261 6.98 5.30 -4.91
CA ARG A 261 5.72 4.70 -4.49
C ARG A 261 4.84 5.74 -3.81
N PHE A 262 3.63 5.89 -4.33
CA PHE A 262 2.58 6.68 -3.71
C PHE A 262 1.78 5.77 -2.79
N TRP A 263 1.59 6.16 -1.54
CA TRP A 263 0.82 5.36 -0.60
C TRP A 263 -0.28 6.18 0.05
N ILE A 264 -1.40 5.51 0.29
CA ILE A 264 -2.57 6.03 1.00
C ILE A 264 -2.95 4.97 2.03
N ALA A 265 -2.91 5.33 3.31
CA ALA A 265 -3.36 4.48 4.40
C ALA A 265 -4.77 4.89 4.81
N LEU A 266 -5.68 3.92 4.93
CA LEU A 266 -7.08 4.12 5.27
C LEU A 266 -7.41 3.30 6.52
N GLU A 267 -8.09 3.90 7.49
CA GLU A 267 -8.68 3.21 8.62
C GLU A 267 -10.20 3.06 8.38
N LEU A 268 -10.67 1.82 8.35
CA LEU A 268 -12.07 1.46 8.10
C LEU A 268 -12.64 0.59 9.23
N ASN A 269 -13.97 0.55 9.34
CA ASN A 269 -14.63 -0.43 10.18
C ASN A 269 -14.35 -1.86 9.69
N ARG A 270 -14.10 -2.80 10.61
CA ARG A 270 -13.77 -4.21 10.32
C ARG A 270 -14.73 -4.88 9.32
N ASP A 271 -16.04 -4.76 9.53
CA ASP A 271 -17.04 -5.43 8.69
C ASP A 271 -17.08 -4.86 7.27
N ASP A 272 -16.92 -3.54 7.15
CA ASP A 272 -16.84 -2.85 5.87
C ASP A 272 -15.55 -3.21 5.13
N ALA A 273 -14.41 -3.14 5.81
CA ALA A 273 -13.11 -3.52 5.25
C ALA A 273 -13.14 -4.96 4.71
N LYS A 274 -13.73 -5.89 5.47
CA LYS A 274 -13.90 -7.29 5.09
C LYS A 274 -14.81 -7.45 3.86
N ALA A 275 -15.94 -6.76 3.84
CA ALA A 275 -16.87 -6.80 2.72
C ALA A 275 -16.22 -6.25 1.44
N ILE A 276 -15.53 -5.12 1.54
CA ILE A 276 -14.86 -4.47 0.41
C ILE A 276 -13.74 -5.35 -0.13
N TYR A 277 -12.89 -5.91 0.74
CA TYR A 277 -11.81 -6.80 0.30
C TYR A 277 -12.31 -8.03 -0.46
N ARG A 278 -13.41 -8.63 -0.01
CA ARG A 278 -13.97 -9.84 -0.64
C ARG A 278 -14.72 -9.54 -1.93
N ALA A 279 -15.34 -8.37 -2.03
CA ALA A 279 -16.09 -7.97 -3.22
C ALA A 279 -15.18 -7.59 -4.39
N LEU A 280 -13.96 -7.15 -4.12
CA LEU A 280 -13.09 -6.57 -5.14
C LEU A 280 -12.41 -7.65 -6.01
N PRO A 281 -12.61 -7.64 -7.34
CA PRO A 281 -11.98 -8.62 -8.25
C PRO A 281 -10.48 -8.37 -8.44
N GLN A 282 -9.75 -9.34 -9.01
CA GLN A 282 -8.29 -9.24 -9.19
C GLN A 282 -7.85 -8.08 -10.12
N ASN A 283 -8.66 -7.73 -11.11
CA ASN A 283 -8.40 -6.62 -12.05
C ASN A 283 -9.40 -5.47 -11.82
N ALA A 284 -9.67 -5.15 -10.56
CA ALA A 284 -10.59 -4.06 -10.23
C ALA A 284 -10.02 -2.70 -10.66
N ASN A 285 -10.92 -1.82 -11.09
CA ASN A 285 -10.59 -0.44 -11.38
C ASN A 285 -10.80 0.44 -10.14
N LEU A 286 -9.97 1.45 -9.97
CA LEU A 286 -10.04 2.42 -8.89
C LEU A 286 -10.13 3.86 -9.45
N ALA A 287 -11.08 4.64 -8.93
CA ALA A 287 -11.12 6.09 -9.04
C ALA A 287 -10.70 6.72 -7.71
N LEU A 288 -9.80 7.70 -7.76
CA LEU A 288 -9.29 8.40 -6.58
C LEU A 288 -9.64 9.89 -6.66
N HIS A 289 -10.17 10.42 -5.57
CA HIS A 289 -10.42 11.84 -5.36
C HIS A 289 -9.66 12.31 -4.10
N LEU A 290 -8.93 13.41 -4.20
CA LEU A 290 -7.97 13.91 -3.20
C LEU A 290 -8.43 15.20 -2.52
#